data_AF-A0AAV7K3A5-F1
#
_entry.id   AF-A0AAV7K3A5-F1
#
_cell.length_a   1.000
_cell.length_b   1.000
_cell.length_c   1.000
_cell.angle_alpha   90.00
_cell.angle_beta   90.00
_cell.angle_gamma   90.00
#
_symmetry.space_group_name_H-M   'P 1'
#
loop_
_entity.id
_entity.type
_entity.pdbx_description
1 polymer ?
#
loop_
_entity_poly.entity_id
_entity_poly.type
_entity_poly.pdbx_seq_one_letter_code
_entity_poly.pdbx_strand_id
1 'polypeptide(L)'
;MSATDDDIMRTRLMIEGEGSDYRRLNNLLRSFMKWCLNDDQTQEESEAAYHQILFILSQCEFAMEKIQLSVDMYEREKQNYQLLSSEIERRRETAENEIVTYKDQLVDAREVRRNRQEYDALAKIINKYPNRRETTKEIESLEHSLLDLSQNKERLSLKVEERRKEFCLLVHSVNELQALLQDDELDVKDGNSSMDMSQ
;
A
#
# COMPACT_ATOMS: atom_id res chain seq x y z
N MET A 1 15.23 -53.28 -23.85
CA MET A 1 16.28 -53.27 -22.82
C MET A 1 17.41 -52.39 -23.33
N SER A 2 17.26 -51.08 -23.15
CA SER A 2 18.29 -50.10 -23.49
C SER A 2 19.26 -50.06 -22.32
N ALA A 3 20.54 -50.26 -22.55
CA ALA A 3 21.55 -49.79 -21.59
C ALA A 3 21.24 -48.32 -21.34
N THR A 4 20.95 -47.98 -20.10
CA THR A 4 20.55 -46.63 -19.70
C THR A 4 21.69 -45.68 -20.02
N ASP A 5 21.38 -44.47 -20.48
CA ASP A 5 22.36 -43.46 -20.94
C ASP A 5 23.47 -43.22 -19.89
N ASP A 6 23.12 -43.36 -18.62
CA ASP A 6 24.04 -43.35 -17.47
C ASP A 6 25.14 -44.43 -17.53
N ASP A 7 24.85 -45.62 -18.03
CA ASP A 7 25.82 -46.71 -18.16
C ASP A 7 26.77 -46.46 -19.33
N ILE A 8 26.27 -45.84 -20.41
CA ILE A 8 27.10 -45.38 -21.53
C ILE A 8 27.99 -44.22 -21.07
N MET A 9 27.45 -43.32 -20.25
CA MET A 9 28.21 -42.19 -19.69
C MET A 9 29.27 -42.66 -18.69
N ARG A 10 28.96 -43.62 -17.80
CA ARG A 10 29.92 -44.26 -16.89
C ARG A 10 31.01 -45.02 -17.62
N THR A 11 30.66 -45.83 -18.62
CA THR A 11 31.64 -46.59 -19.40
C THR A 11 32.54 -45.66 -20.20
N ARG A 12 32.01 -44.57 -20.77
CA ARG A 12 32.82 -43.55 -21.45
C ARG A 12 33.76 -42.81 -20.49
N LEU A 13 33.29 -42.44 -19.30
CA LEU A 13 34.13 -41.82 -18.27
C LEU A 13 35.26 -42.75 -17.80
N MET A 14 34.99 -44.04 -17.62
CA MET A 14 35.98 -45.04 -17.25
C MET A 14 37.01 -45.28 -18.36
N ILE A 15 36.57 -45.29 -19.63
CA ILE A 15 37.45 -45.49 -20.79
C ILE A 15 38.35 -44.26 -21.04
N GLU A 16 37.82 -43.04 -20.88
CA GLU A 16 38.59 -41.79 -21.06
C GLU A 16 39.44 -41.42 -19.83
N GLY A 17 39.03 -41.81 -18.62
CA GLY A 17 39.70 -41.44 -17.36
C GLY A 17 40.63 -42.49 -16.76
N GLU A 18 40.31 -43.78 -16.82
CA GLU A 18 41.09 -44.86 -16.17
C GLU A 18 41.73 -45.86 -17.14
N GLY A 19 41.10 -46.11 -18.30
CA GLY A 19 41.53 -47.17 -19.23
C GLY A 19 42.93 -46.97 -19.83
N SER A 20 43.43 -45.73 -19.85
CA SER A 20 44.77 -45.39 -20.35
C SER A 20 45.87 -45.85 -19.40
N ASP A 21 45.69 -45.67 -18.09
CA ASP A 21 46.75 -45.87 -17.11
C ASP A 21 46.90 -47.35 -16.71
N TYR A 22 45.79 -48.10 -16.63
CA TYR A 22 45.84 -49.57 -16.52
C TYR A 22 46.50 -50.22 -17.74
N ARG A 23 46.31 -49.66 -18.94
CA ARG A 23 46.99 -50.14 -20.16
C ARG A 23 48.50 -49.86 -20.08
N ARG A 24 48.92 -48.71 -19.56
CA ARG A 24 50.34 -48.37 -19.36
C ARG A 24 51.01 -49.30 -18.34
N LEU A 25 50.37 -49.55 -17.20
CA LEU A 25 50.86 -50.48 -16.18
C LEU A 25 51.00 -51.91 -16.74
N ASN A 26 50.00 -52.38 -17.48
CA ASN A 26 50.06 -53.69 -18.14
C ASN A 26 51.15 -53.78 -19.20
N ASN A 27 51.44 -52.68 -19.90
CA ASN A 27 52.54 -52.61 -20.86
C ASN A 27 53.90 -52.60 -20.17
N LEU A 28 54.05 -51.90 -19.04
CA LEU A 28 55.24 -51.95 -18.19
C LEU A 28 55.50 -53.39 -17.73
N LEU A 29 54.47 -54.06 -17.21
CA LEU A 29 54.57 -55.45 -16.75
C LEU A 29 54.98 -56.42 -17.88
N ARG A 30 54.38 -56.28 -19.07
CA ARG A 30 54.75 -57.08 -20.24
C ARG A 30 56.18 -56.82 -20.71
N SER A 31 56.60 -55.56 -20.77
CA SER A 31 57.97 -55.17 -21.15
C SER A 31 59.00 -55.67 -20.13
N PHE A 32 58.68 -55.60 -18.84
CA PHE A 32 59.50 -56.13 -17.76
C PHE A 32 59.64 -57.65 -17.83
N MET A 33 58.52 -58.39 -17.94
CA MET A 33 58.56 -59.84 -18.09
C MET A 33 59.35 -60.28 -19.33
N LYS A 34 59.20 -59.56 -20.45
CA LYS A 34 59.95 -59.84 -21.68
C LYS A 34 61.45 -59.60 -21.50
N TRP A 35 61.85 -58.56 -20.78
CA TRP A 35 63.25 -58.29 -20.47
C TRP A 35 63.85 -59.36 -19.54
N CYS A 36 63.09 -59.86 -18.55
CA CYS A 36 63.56 -60.90 -17.64
C CYS A 36 63.65 -62.31 -18.25
N LEU A 37 62.92 -62.59 -19.33
CA LEU A 37 62.81 -63.93 -19.94
C LEU A 37 63.68 -64.13 -21.20
N ASN A 38 64.39 -63.09 -21.65
CA ASN A 38 65.21 -63.15 -22.85
C ASN A 38 66.70 -63.33 -22.51
N ASP A 39 67.15 -64.59 -22.39
CA ASP A 39 68.55 -64.93 -22.08
C ASP A 39 69.54 -64.74 -23.26
N ASP A 40 69.04 -64.60 -24.50
CA ASP A 40 69.85 -64.53 -25.74
C ASP A 40 70.08 -63.08 -26.27
N GLN A 41 69.82 -62.05 -25.46
CA GLN A 41 69.95 -60.65 -25.91
C GLN A 41 71.39 -60.13 -25.90
N THR A 42 71.72 -59.28 -26.88
CA THR A 42 72.99 -58.53 -26.87
C THR A 42 72.96 -57.51 -25.72
N GLN A 43 74.12 -57.24 -25.11
CA GLN A 43 74.21 -56.30 -23.97
C GLN A 43 73.60 -54.93 -24.26
N GLU A 44 73.75 -54.40 -25.48
CA GLU A 44 73.13 -53.14 -25.92
C GLU A 44 71.59 -53.20 -26.00
N GLU A 45 71.01 -54.35 -26.36
CA GLU A 45 69.56 -54.54 -26.46
C GLU A 45 68.92 -54.62 -25.07
N SER A 46 69.62 -55.23 -24.12
CA SER A 46 69.20 -55.29 -22.71
C SER A 46 69.23 -53.92 -22.04
N GLU A 47 70.25 -53.10 -22.32
CA GLU A 47 70.35 -51.73 -21.81
C GLU A 47 69.25 -50.81 -22.39
N ALA A 48 68.98 -50.93 -23.70
CA ALA A 48 67.86 -50.20 -24.33
C ALA A 48 66.50 -50.59 -23.75
N ALA A 49 66.26 -51.88 -23.48
CA ALA A 49 65.04 -52.36 -22.84
C ALA A 49 64.89 -51.84 -21.40
N TYR A 50 65.99 -51.79 -20.64
CA TYR A 50 66.02 -51.23 -19.29
C TYR A 50 65.66 -49.74 -19.28
N HIS A 51 66.26 -48.94 -20.16
CA HIS A 51 65.91 -47.52 -20.28
C HIS A 51 64.44 -47.30 -20.69
N GLN A 52 63.91 -48.15 -21.56
CA GLN A 52 62.50 -48.09 -21.94
C GLN A 52 61.56 -48.42 -20.77
N ILE A 53 61.91 -49.40 -19.94
CA ILE A 53 61.16 -49.73 -18.72
C ILE A 53 61.19 -48.57 -17.73
N LEU A 54 62.36 -47.97 -17.48
CA LEU A 54 62.50 -46.79 -16.63
C LEU A 54 61.67 -45.60 -17.14
N PHE A 55 61.64 -45.40 -18.46
CA PHE A 55 60.85 -44.34 -19.08
C PHE A 55 59.34 -44.56 -18.93
N ILE A 56 58.87 -45.80 -19.03
CA ILE A 56 57.45 -46.11 -18.81
C ILE A 56 57.10 -45.99 -17.31
N LEU A 57 58.01 -46.36 -16.42
CA LEU A 57 57.84 -46.21 -14.97
C LEU A 57 57.67 -44.74 -14.58
N SER A 58 58.56 -43.85 -15.05
CA SER A 58 58.48 -42.41 -14.74
C SER A 58 57.20 -41.76 -15.26
N GLN A 59 56.68 -42.21 -16.41
CA GLN A 59 55.37 -41.77 -16.91
C GLN A 59 54.21 -42.25 -16.02
N CYS A 60 54.30 -43.46 -15.47
CA CYS A 60 53.28 -43.98 -14.54
C CYS A 60 53.30 -43.18 -13.24
N GLU A 61 54.48 -42.89 -12.69
CA GLU A 61 54.65 -42.06 -11.49
C GLU A 61 54.05 -40.66 -11.70
N PHE A 62 54.38 -40.01 -12.83
CA PHE A 62 53.81 -38.70 -13.17
C PHE A 62 52.28 -38.73 -13.32
N ALA A 63 51.73 -39.79 -13.94
CA ALA A 63 50.29 -39.95 -14.07
C ALA A 63 49.60 -40.12 -12.71
N MET A 64 50.20 -40.88 -11.78
CA MET A 64 49.69 -41.05 -10.43
C MET A 64 49.69 -39.73 -9.65
N GLU A 65 50.78 -38.96 -9.71
CA GLU A 65 50.87 -37.66 -9.05
C GLU A 65 49.82 -36.68 -9.59
N LYS A 66 49.61 -36.66 -10.92
CA LYS A 66 48.56 -35.87 -11.56
C LYS A 66 47.16 -36.27 -11.06
N ILE A 67 46.89 -37.57 -10.93
CA ILE A 67 45.60 -38.07 -10.40
C ILE A 67 45.41 -37.58 -8.97
N GLN A 68 46.42 -37.71 -8.11
CA GLN A 68 46.34 -37.24 -6.73
C GLN A 68 46.03 -35.74 -6.63
N LEU A 69 46.74 -34.90 -7.40
CA LEU A 69 46.47 -33.47 -7.46
C LEU A 69 45.06 -33.15 -7.98
N SER A 70 44.55 -33.95 -8.93
CA SER A 70 43.20 -33.79 -9.46
C SER A 70 42.14 -34.15 -8.42
N VAL A 71 42.37 -35.23 -7.65
CA VAL A 71 41.49 -35.62 -6.52
C VAL A 71 41.42 -34.51 -5.48
N ASP A 72 42.57 -33.96 -5.07
CA ASP A 72 42.62 -32.85 -4.11
C ASP A 72 41.91 -31.60 -4.64
N MET A 73 41.99 -31.35 -5.94
CA MET A 73 41.26 -30.26 -6.60
C MET A 73 39.75 -30.52 -6.58
N TYR A 74 39.30 -31.72 -6.94
CA TYR A 74 37.88 -32.08 -6.94
C TYR A 74 37.26 -32.04 -5.54
N GLU A 75 38.01 -32.43 -4.50
CA GLU A 75 37.56 -32.34 -3.12
C GLU A 75 37.30 -30.87 -2.71
N ARG A 76 38.24 -29.98 -3.04
CA ARG A 76 38.09 -28.53 -2.80
C ARG A 76 36.93 -27.95 -3.60
N GLU A 77 36.77 -28.35 -4.85
CA GLU A 77 35.69 -27.88 -5.71
C GLU A 77 34.31 -28.33 -5.18
N LYS A 78 34.21 -29.59 -4.73
CA LYS A 78 33.00 -30.11 -4.09
C LYS A 78 32.61 -29.32 -2.84
N GLN A 79 33.58 -29.00 -1.97
CA GLN A 79 33.33 -28.18 -0.79
C GLN A 79 32.84 -26.78 -1.17
N ASN A 80 33.43 -26.18 -2.20
CA ASN A 80 33.00 -24.88 -2.69
C ASN A 80 31.56 -24.91 -3.24
N TYR A 81 31.20 -25.96 -3.99
CA TYR A 81 29.81 -26.12 -4.47
C TYR A 81 28.80 -26.33 -3.33
N GLN A 82 29.18 -27.04 -2.26
CA GLN A 82 28.33 -27.17 -1.07
C GLN A 82 28.10 -25.82 -0.40
N LEU A 83 29.15 -25.01 -0.22
CA LEU A 83 29.02 -23.66 0.32
C LEU A 83 28.16 -22.78 -0.56
N LEU A 84 28.38 -22.79 -1.88
CA LEU A 84 27.58 -22.03 -2.83
C LEU A 84 26.10 -22.43 -2.79
N SER A 85 25.80 -23.74 -2.71
CA SER A 85 24.43 -24.23 -2.57
C SER A 85 23.76 -23.70 -1.32
N SER A 86 24.45 -23.76 -0.17
CA SER A 86 23.91 -23.25 1.10
C SER A 86 23.66 -21.73 1.07
N GLU A 87 24.53 -20.97 0.40
CA GLU A 87 24.36 -19.53 0.25
C GLU A 87 23.17 -19.19 -0.67
N ILE A 88 22.97 -19.97 -1.74
CA ILE A 88 21.81 -19.81 -2.63
C ILE A 88 20.51 -20.12 -1.86
N GLU A 89 20.49 -21.19 -1.05
CA GLU A 89 19.33 -21.53 -0.22
C GLU A 89 19.01 -20.44 0.80
N ARG A 90 20.03 -19.90 1.48
CA ARG A 90 19.88 -18.77 2.41
C ARG A 90 19.30 -17.54 1.71
N ARG A 91 19.80 -17.21 0.52
CA ARG A 91 19.28 -16.08 -0.28
C ARG A 91 17.84 -16.30 -0.72
N ARG A 92 17.49 -17.55 -1.08
CA ARG A 92 16.11 -17.91 -1.42
C ARG A 92 15.19 -17.68 -0.24
N GLU A 93 15.57 -18.17 0.95
CA GLU A 93 14.79 -17.99 2.18
C GLU A 93 14.65 -16.50 2.55
N THR A 94 15.73 -15.71 2.44
CA THR A 94 15.64 -14.27 2.70
C THR A 94 14.70 -13.58 1.72
N ALA A 95 14.75 -13.92 0.43
CA ALA A 95 13.86 -13.35 -0.57
C ALA A 95 12.40 -13.76 -0.34
N GLU A 96 12.15 -15.01 0.05
CA GLU A 96 10.81 -15.48 0.41
C GLU A 96 10.24 -14.71 1.61
N ASN A 97 11.06 -14.48 2.64
CA ASN A 97 10.67 -13.66 3.79
C ASN A 97 10.39 -12.20 3.41
N GLU A 98 11.22 -11.59 2.56
CA GLU A 98 10.98 -10.25 2.03
C GLU A 98 9.68 -10.15 1.22
N ILE A 99 9.35 -11.17 0.43
CA ILE A 99 8.08 -11.21 -0.31
C ILE A 99 6.89 -11.21 0.65
N VAL A 100 6.97 -11.94 1.77
CA VAL A 100 5.90 -11.95 2.78
C VAL A 100 5.76 -10.57 3.41
N THR A 101 6.86 -9.94 3.83
CA THR A 101 6.80 -8.61 4.44
C THR A 101 6.27 -7.54 3.47
N TYR A 102 6.65 -7.59 2.20
CA TYR A 102 6.10 -6.67 1.18
C TYR A 102 4.63 -6.92 0.90
N LYS A 103 4.13 -8.16 0.99
CA LYS A 103 2.70 -8.45 0.87
C LYS A 103 1.91 -7.81 2.01
N ASP A 104 2.40 -7.90 3.24
CA ASP A 104 1.73 -7.30 4.40
C ASP A 104 1.72 -5.77 4.29
N GLN A 105 2.87 -5.16 3.98
CA GLN A 105 2.97 -3.72 3.74
C GLN A 105 2.05 -3.25 2.61
N LEU A 106 1.84 -4.07 1.58
CA LEU A 106 0.92 -3.75 0.49
C LEU A 106 -0.54 -3.74 0.94
N VAL A 107 -0.94 -4.62 1.86
CA VAL A 107 -2.28 -4.63 2.44
C VAL A 107 -2.50 -3.35 3.24
N ASP A 108 -1.55 -2.99 4.11
CA ASP A 108 -1.61 -1.76 4.91
C ASP A 108 -1.68 -0.52 4.02
N ALA A 109 -0.85 -0.45 2.99
CA ALA A 109 -0.85 0.66 2.04
C ALA A 109 -2.18 0.78 1.27
N ARG A 110 -2.82 -0.34 0.94
CA ARG A 110 -4.16 -0.35 0.32
C ARG A 110 -5.22 0.17 1.27
N GLU A 111 -5.16 -0.20 2.54
CA GLU A 111 -6.09 0.29 3.55
C GLU A 111 -5.96 1.81 3.74
N VAL A 112 -4.72 2.30 3.90
CA VAL A 112 -4.46 3.75 4.00
C VAL A 112 -4.97 4.49 2.76
N ARG A 113 -4.78 3.93 1.56
CA ARG A 113 -5.30 4.51 0.32
C ARG A 113 -6.83 4.55 0.30
N ARG A 114 -7.50 3.47 0.72
CA ARG A 114 -8.97 3.43 0.80
C ARG A 114 -9.49 4.49 1.76
N ASN A 115 -8.92 4.56 2.97
CA ASN A 115 -9.31 5.53 3.99
C ASN A 115 -9.11 6.96 3.46
N ARG A 116 -7.99 7.25 2.78
CA ARG A 116 -7.76 8.55 2.14
C ARG A 116 -8.81 8.89 1.08
N GLN A 117 -9.21 7.93 0.25
CA GLN A 117 -10.26 8.15 -0.74
C GLN A 117 -11.62 8.44 -0.10
N GLU A 118 -11.96 7.75 0.99
CA GLU A 118 -13.17 8.01 1.76
C GLU A 118 -13.14 9.41 2.38
N TYR A 119 -12.01 9.82 2.98
CA TYR A 119 -11.82 11.18 3.50
C TYR A 119 -11.95 12.24 2.40
N ASP A 120 -11.32 12.02 1.23
CA ASP A 120 -11.40 12.96 0.10
C ASP A 120 -12.84 13.06 -0.44
N ALA A 121 -13.58 11.94 -0.49
CA ALA A 121 -14.98 11.93 -0.89
C ALA A 121 -15.86 12.70 0.10
N LEU A 122 -15.69 12.48 1.40
CA LEU A 122 -16.40 13.21 2.45
C LEU A 122 -16.04 14.70 2.43
N ALA A 123 -14.75 15.05 2.27
CA ALA A 123 -14.30 16.43 2.18
C ALA A 123 -14.93 17.16 0.98
N LYS A 124 -15.04 16.49 -0.17
CA LYS A 124 -15.75 17.05 -1.34
C LYS A 124 -17.23 17.31 -1.06
N ILE A 125 -17.90 16.45 -0.29
CA ILE A 125 -19.30 16.67 0.12
C ILE A 125 -19.39 17.85 1.08
N ILE A 126 -18.51 17.90 2.10
CA ILE A 126 -18.47 18.98 3.09
C ILE A 126 -18.23 20.33 2.42
N ASN A 127 -17.32 20.41 1.46
CA ASN A 127 -17.01 21.64 0.73
C ASN A 127 -18.15 22.17 -0.15
N LYS A 128 -19.22 21.38 -0.39
CA LYS A 128 -20.43 21.90 -1.05
C LYS A 128 -21.25 22.81 -0.13
N TYR A 129 -21.08 22.65 1.18
CA TYR A 129 -21.78 23.46 2.17
C TYR A 129 -20.94 24.70 2.52
N PRO A 130 -21.59 25.84 2.78
CA PRO A 130 -20.91 27.07 3.16
C PRO A 130 -20.12 26.88 4.46
N ASN A 131 -19.10 27.72 4.64
CA ASN A 131 -18.25 27.62 5.80
C ASN A 131 -19.07 27.85 7.08
N ARG A 132 -18.81 27.02 8.10
CA ARG A 132 -19.48 27.13 9.41
C ARG A 132 -19.41 28.53 9.99
N ARG A 133 -18.28 29.23 9.81
CA ARG A 133 -18.09 30.59 10.33
C ARG A 133 -18.95 31.63 9.61
N GLU A 134 -19.20 31.44 8.32
CA GLU A 134 -20.03 32.35 7.53
C GLU A 134 -21.51 32.14 7.88
N THR A 135 -21.95 30.89 7.93
CA THR A 135 -23.31 30.54 8.35
C THR A 135 -23.63 30.99 9.78
N THR A 136 -22.70 30.88 10.73
CA THR A 136 -22.94 31.42 12.09
C THR A 136 -23.10 32.94 12.10
N LYS A 137 -22.32 33.67 11.28
CA LYS A 137 -22.48 35.13 11.17
C LYS A 137 -23.80 35.53 10.53
N GLU A 138 -24.24 34.80 9.51
CA GLU A 138 -25.56 35.02 8.90
C GLU A 138 -26.70 34.73 9.87
N ILE A 139 -26.58 33.69 10.71
CA ILE A 139 -27.55 33.41 11.76
C ILE A 139 -27.58 34.56 12.77
N GLU A 140 -26.43 35.00 13.27
CA GLU A 140 -26.34 36.12 14.23
C GLU A 140 -26.95 37.42 13.65
N SER A 141 -26.70 37.73 12.37
CA SER A 141 -27.25 38.93 11.73
C SER A 141 -28.76 38.83 11.50
N LEU A 142 -29.26 37.66 11.14
CA LEU A 142 -30.69 37.38 11.03
C LEU A 142 -31.39 37.46 12.38
N GLU A 143 -30.79 36.92 13.44
CA GLU A 143 -31.31 37.01 14.81
C GLU A 143 -31.43 38.46 15.27
N HIS A 144 -30.42 39.29 15.03
CA HIS A 144 -30.48 40.73 15.31
C HIS A 144 -31.60 41.42 14.54
N SER A 145 -31.71 41.12 13.23
CA SER A 145 -32.75 41.70 12.38
C SER A 145 -34.15 41.30 12.84
N LEU A 146 -34.33 40.06 13.29
CA LEU A 146 -35.61 39.54 13.80
C LEU A 146 -35.99 40.24 15.12
N LEU A 147 -35.01 40.48 15.99
CA LEU A 147 -35.19 41.19 17.24
C LEU A 147 -35.60 42.66 16.99
N ASP A 148 -34.94 43.34 16.06
CA ASP A 148 -35.31 44.70 15.63
C ASP A 148 -36.73 44.77 15.04
N LEU A 149 -37.10 43.79 14.21
CA LEU A 149 -38.43 43.71 13.63
C LEU A 149 -39.49 43.48 14.71
N SER A 150 -39.20 42.64 15.70
CA SER A 150 -40.08 42.38 16.85
C SER A 150 -40.31 43.66 17.66
N GLN A 151 -39.24 44.39 18.00
CA GLN A 151 -39.36 45.67 18.70
C GLN A 151 -40.14 46.70 17.89
N ASN A 152 -39.91 46.78 16.58
CA ASN A 152 -40.66 47.67 15.71
C ASN A 152 -42.15 47.31 15.64
N LYS A 153 -42.47 46.01 15.55
CA LYS A 153 -43.85 45.52 15.58
C LYS A 153 -44.53 45.90 16.90
N GLU A 154 -43.86 45.71 18.03
CA GLU A 154 -44.38 46.07 19.35
C GLU A 154 -44.63 47.58 19.45
N ARG A 155 -43.66 48.41 19.02
CA ARG A 155 -43.81 49.87 18.97
C ARG A 155 -44.97 50.32 18.09
N LEU A 156 -45.14 49.72 16.90
CA LEU A 156 -46.26 50.00 16.00
C LEU A 156 -47.60 49.59 16.63
N SER A 157 -47.64 48.42 17.29
CA SER A 157 -48.82 47.95 18.01
C SER A 157 -49.24 48.93 19.11
N LEU A 158 -48.28 49.45 19.89
CA LEU A 158 -48.55 50.48 20.90
C LEU A 158 -49.12 51.76 20.29
N LYS A 159 -48.54 52.24 19.18
CA LYS A 159 -49.07 53.41 18.47
C LYS A 159 -50.48 53.21 17.95
N VAL A 160 -50.78 52.04 17.39
CA VAL A 160 -52.15 51.71 16.93
C VAL A 160 -53.12 51.73 18.10
N GLU A 161 -52.72 51.20 19.24
CA GLU A 161 -53.56 51.19 20.45
C GLU A 161 -53.78 52.59 21.02
N GLU A 162 -52.76 53.46 21.00
CA GLU A 162 -52.90 54.88 21.33
C GLU A 162 -53.89 55.58 20.39
N ARG A 163 -53.75 55.39 19.06
CA ARG A 163 -54.68 55.96 18.08
C ARG A 163 -56.11 55.44 18.25
N ARG A 164 -56.29 54.18 18.62
CA ARG A 164 -57.61 53.62 18.97
C ARG A 164 -58.20 54.34 20.17
N LYS A 165 -57.42 54.56 21.23
CA LYS A 165 -57.87 55.31 22.41
C LYS A 165 -58.24 56.75 22.07
N GLU A 166 -57.39 57.45 21.31
CA GLU A 166 -57.68 58.82 20.81
C GLU A 166 -58.98 58.85 19.99
N PHE A 167 -59.19 57.88 19.10
CA PHE A 167 -60.40 57.80 18.30
C PHE A 167 -61.64 57.50 19.14
N CYS A 168 -61.54 56.61 20.14
CA CYS A 168 -62.63 56.38 21.10
C CYS A 168 -63.00 57.65 21.87
N LEU A 169 -62.01 58.45 22.30
CA LEU A 169 -62.26 59.74 22.94
C LEU A 169 -62.97 60.71 21.98
N LEU A 170 -62.50 60.81 20.73
CA LEU A 170 -63.15 61.64 19.72
C LEU A 170 -64.61 61.23 19.49
N VAL A 171 -64.87 59.92 19.33
CA VAL A 171 -66.23 59.38 19.16
C VAL A 171 -67.09 59.68 20.39
N HIS A 172 -66.53 59.56 21.59
CA HIS A 172 -67.24 59.92 22.82
C HIS A 172 -67.62 61.39 22.84
N SER A 173 -66.68 62.31 22.54
CA SER A 173 -66.96 63.74 22.46
C SER A 173 -67.97 64.10 21.36
N VAL A 174 -67.94 63.41 20.22
CA VAL A 174 -68.96 63.59 19.17
C VAL A 174 -70.34 63.15 19.67
N ASN A 175 -70.43 62.02 20.38
CA ASN A 175 -71.68 61.56 20.96
C ASN A 175 -72.20 62.51 22.06
N GLU A 176 -71.30 63.05 22.89
CA GLU A 176 -71.65 64.07 23.89
C GLU A 176 -72.16 65.36 23.24
N LEU A 177 -71.52 65.84 22.17
CA LEU A 177 -71.99 66.99 21.39
C LEU A 177 -73.34 66.70 20.72
N GLN A 178 -73.56 65.49 20.22
CA GLN A 178 -74.87 65.07 19.69
C GLN A 178 -75.93 65.03 20.78
N ALA A 179 -75.60 64.58 21.99
CA ALA A 179 -76.50 64.59 23.13
C ALA A 179 -76.84 66.03 23.56
N LEU A 180 -75.85 66.92 23.64
CA LEU A 180 -76.06 68.35 23.91
C LEU A 180 -76.93 69.02 22.85
N LEU A 181 -76.71 68.72 21.57
CA LEU A 181 -77.56 69.22 20.48
C LEU A 181 -79.01 68.68 20.55
N GLN A 182 -79.19 67.42 20.97
CA GLN A 182 -80.52 66.87 21.21
C GLN A 182 -81.20 67.51 22.42
N ASP A 183 -80.45 67.79 23.50
CA ASP A 183 -80.95 68.50 24.67
C ASP A 183 -81.31 69.97 24.34
N ASP A 184 -80.50 70.66 23.53
CA ASP A 184 -80.79 72.01 23.01
C ASP A 184 -82.03 72.02 22.09
N GLU A 185 -82.25 70.97 21.27
CA GLU A 185 -83.49 70.81 20.48
C GLU A 185 -84.73 70.58 21.35
N LEU A 186 -84.57 70.01 22.55
CA LEU A 186 -85.66 69.88 23.54
C LEU A 186 -85.93 71.22 24.24
N ASP A 187 -84.89 71.97 24.60
CA ASP A 187 -85.03 73.31 25.21
C ASP A 187 -85.63 74.35 24.24
N VAL A 188 -85.36 74.26 22.94
CA VAL A 188 -86.02 75.13 21.93
C VAL A 188 -87.50 74.77 21.73
N LYS A 189 -87.89 73.50 21.95
CA LYS A 189 -89.32 73.11 21.93
C LYS A 189 -90.07 73.60 23.17
N ASP A 190 -89.43 73.70 24.33
CA ASP A 190 -90.05 74.26 25.55
C ASP A 190 -90.06 75.79 25.56
N GLY A 191 -89.10 76.46 24.91
CA GLY A 191 -89.07 77.92 24.76
C GLY A 191 -90.14 78.50 23.81
N ASN A 192 -90.61 77.73 22.82
CA ASN A 192 -91.59 78.20 21.82
C ASN A 192 -93.06 77.96 22.24
N SER A 193 -93.31 77.43 23.45
CA SER A 193 -94.66 77.22 24.01
C SER A 193 -95.12 78.33 24.98
N SER A 194 -94.29 79.31 25.32
CA SER A 194 -94.59 80.31 26.37
C SER A 194 -94.92 81.72 25.86
N MET A 195 -94.95 81.97 24.55
CA MET A 195 -95.23 83.32 24.01
C MET A 195 -96.37 83.35 22.98
N ASP A 196 -97.39 82.54 23.22
CA ASP A 196 -98.75 82.81 22.74
C ASP A 196 -99.69 82.44 23.89
N MET A 197 -100.15 83.45 24.64
CA MET A 197 -101.34 83.51 25.49
C MET A 197 -101.16 84.62 26.52
N SER A 198 -101.71 85.81 26.22
CA SER A 198 -102.55 86.60 27.14
C SER A 198 -102.92 87.95 26.49
N GLN A 199 -104.20 88.06 26.14
CA GLN A 199 -104.99 89.29 26.31
C GLN A 199 -105.10 89.64 27.80
#